data_AF-Q8TQX1-F1
#
_entry.id   AF-Q8TQX1-F1
#
_cell.length_a   1.000
_cell.length_b   1.000
_cell.length_c   1.000
_cell.angle_alpha   90.00
_cell.angle_beta   90.00
_cell.angle_gamma   90.00
#
_symmetry.space_group_name_H-M   'P 1'
#
loop_
_entity.id
_entity.type
_entity.pdbx_description
1 polymer ?
#
loop_
_entity_poly.entity_id
_entity_poly.type
_entity_poly.pdbx_seq_one_letter_code
_entity_poly.pdbx_strand_id
1 'polypeptide(L)'
;MYISICTLRFTDPYLQLFPRKSPNPTLNNSDFRYCPEKFLTSLKSFPQENSSDRKTDHATEHKIKRDKIDKDYPGQERFWKKTILGCFMSSVDERELAEVRMIEEGLRKAYDGDAKGVVDAFSSLRDFAVQLIHLDLTAENELDAKALIIAMGDIGKLTAEKRMEIASIAAVHSLGEVAVEAADRKRESLALKALSGLGGLALEFAEKGMDAVAKNAAETLGNLGKKSLEAKMEVLASLSETYLMQLARKAMDENLPETWATAVNFLVGIGVSSAGQEMENSSVGSAILLEELGIAAVRKRNEPQVKVIIEALEKLGKELSRQESKNALVQTVWTLETLRVLALEYGMETAVAAGKLTLEALNTTGIPDEEQNLERIQEIKELHRRILKRS
;
A
#
# COMPACT_ATOMS: atom_id res chain seq x y z
N MET A 1 10.64 -15.59 45.33
CA MET A 1 11.60 -14.50 45.62
C MET A 1 12.02 -13.92 44.28
N TYR A 2 11.81 -12.63 44.11
CA TYR A 2 11.79 -11.84 42.86
C TYR A 2 13.17 -11.57 42.25
N ILE A 3 13.30 -11.72 40.92
CA ILE A 3 14.06 -10.87 39.98
C ILE A 3 13.33 -11.01 38.61
N SER A 4 12.30 -10.21 38.31
CA SER A 4 12.33 -8.97 37.51
C SER A 4 13.17 -9.05 36.23
N ILE A 5 12.55 -9.41 35.11
CA ILE A 5 13.08 -9.19 33.76
C ILE A 5 12.24 -8.11 33.09
N CYS A 6 12.94 -7.10 32.61
CA CYS A 6 12.43 -5.84 32.09
C CYS A 6 11.38 -6.02 30.99
N THR A 7 10.25 -5.37 31.24
CA THR A 7 9.24 -4.97 30.29
C THR A 7 9.87 -4.10 29.20
N LEU A 8 10.10 -4.65 28.01
CA LEU A 8 10.13 -3.84 26.79
C LEU A 8 8.68 -3.44 26.49
N ARG A 9 8.31 -2.24 26.90
CA ARG A 9 7.13 -1.56 26.35
C ARG A 9 7.41 -1.22 24.89
N PHE A 10 7.12 -2.15 23.99
CA PHE A 10 6.62 -1.76 22.68
C PHE A 10 5.12 -1.53 22.85
N THR A 11 4.74 -0.26 22.91
CA THR A 11 3.35 0.12 22.66
C THR A 11 3.06 -0.21 21.21
N ASP A 12 2.52 -1.41 20.99
CA ASP A 12 1.82 -1.75 19.77
C ASP A 12 0.40 -1.13 19.88
N PRO A 13 0.04 -0.13 19.05
CA PRO A 13 -1.29 0.48 19.13
C PRO A 13 -2.41 -0.40 18.54
N TYR A 14 -2.14 -1.64 18.11
CA TYR A 14 -3.08 -2.41 17.30
C TYR A 14 -3.99 -3.40 18.03
N LEU A 15 -3.92 -3.58 19.35
CA LEU A 15 -4.72 -4.62 20.03
C LEU A 15 -5.15 -4.24 21.46
N GLN A 16 -6.13 -3.33 21.62
CA GLN A 16 -7.01 -3.32 22.80
C GLN A 16 -8.46 -2.89 22.46
N LEU A 17 -9.37 -3.87 22.59
CA LEU A 17 -10.72 -3.81 23.21
C LEU A 17 -11.91 -3.18 22.45
N PHE A 18 -12.76 -4.08 21.92
CA PHE A 18 -14.22 -3.91 21.99
C PHE A 18 -14.68 -4.13 23.44
N PRO A 19 -15.64 -3.34 23.93
CA PRO A 19 -16.87 -3.97 24.39
C PRO A 19 -18.11 -3.32 23.77
N ARG A 20 -19.04 -4.17 23.34
CA ARG A 20 -20.41 -3.78 22.98
C ARG A 20 -21.08 -3.11 24.17
N LYS A 21 -21.66 -1.92 23.96
CA LYS A 21 -22.91 -1.45 24.57
C LYS A 21 -23.45 -0.26 23.77
N SER A 22 -24.68 -0.39 23.31
CA SER A 22 -25.57 0.69 22.87
C SER A 22 -26.83 0.65 23.77
N PRO A 23 -27.78 1.62 23.71
CA PRO A 23 -27.76 2.94 23.07
C PRO A 23 -28.26 4.10 23.98
N ASN A 24 -28.27 5.30 23.38
CA ASN A 24 -29.23 6.42 23.49
C ASN A 24 -28.76 7.79 24.02
N PRO A 25 -29.35 8.88 23.47
CA PRO A 25 -28.60 10.07 23.03
C PRO A 25 -29.01 11.33 23.79
N THR A 26 -28.27 12.44 23.58
CA THR A 26 -28.85 13.79 23.56
C THR A 26 -27.82 14.86 23.14
N LEU A 27 -28.28 15.72 22.22
CA LEU A 27 -28.09 17.18 22.14
C LEU A 27 -26.82 17.80 21.51
N ASN A 28 -27.14 18.54 20.43
CA ASN A 28 -26.83 19.96 20.14
C ASN A 28 -25.61 20.36 19.29
N ASN A 29 -25.94 20.75 18.05
CA ASN A 29 -25.55 21.97 17.32
C ASN A 29 -24.57 22.94 17.99
N SER A 30 -23.48 23.29 17.30
CA SER A 30 -23.27 24.65 16.73
C SER A 30 -21.87 24.82 16.10
N ASP A 31 -21.85 25.52 14.97
CA ASP A 31 -20.83 26.43 14.46
C ASP A 31 -19.37 25.99 14.33
N PHE A 32 -18.91 25.80 13.08
CA PHE A 32 -17.60 26.30 12.64
C PHE A 32 -17.64 26.77 11.18
N ARG A 33 -17.65 28.08 10.98
CA ARG A 33 -17.13 28.73 9.76
C ARG A 33 -15.65 29.07 10.01
N TYR A 34 -14.75 28.80 9.06
CA TYR A 34 -13.62 29.68 8.80
C TYR A 34 -13.05 29.51 7.38
N CYS A 35 -12.75 30.67 6.76
CA CYS A 35 -12.19 30.86 5.42
C CYS A 35 -10.65 30.68 5.39
N PRO A 36 -10.05 30.40 4.20
CA PRO A 36 -8.61 30.29 4.03
C PRO A 36 -8.02 31.59 3.46
N GLU A 37 -7.02 32.16 4.10
CA GLU A 37 -6.12 33.14 3.46
C GLU A 37 -4.76 33.15 4.16
N LYS A 38 -3.72 33.39 3.36
CA LYS A 38 -2.28 33.54 3.68
C LYS A 38 -1.44 32.27 3.62
N PHE A 39 -0.87 31.99 2.44
CA PHE A 39 0.55 31.63 2.31
C PHE A 39 1.01 31.87 0.86
N LEU A 40 1.25 33.14 0.53
CA LEU A 40 2.11 33.57 -0.57
C LEU A 40 3.10 34.57 0.00
N THR A 41 4.35 34.15 0.19
CA THR A 41 5.58 34.97 0.09
C THR A 41 6.75 34.15 0.66
N SER A 42 7.60 33.60 -0.21
CA SER A 42 9.04 33.85 -0.19
C SER A 42 9.73 33.02 -1.28
N LEU A 43 9.82 33.62 -2.47
CA LEU A 43 10.73 33.22 -3.54
C LEU A 43 11.78 34.34 -3.64
N LYS A 44 13.06 33.96 -3.49
CA LYS A 44 14.34 34.61 -3.88
C LYS A 44 15.41 33.94 -3.02
N SER A 45 16.49 33.33 -3.50
CA SER A 45 17.35 33.72 -4.61
C SER A 45 18.34 32.56 -4.91
N PHE A 46 18.64 32.36 -6.19
CA PHE A 46 19.75 31.56 -6.70
C PHE A 46 20.93 32.49 -7.04
N PRO A 47 22.18 32.03 -6.91
CA PRO A 47 23.27 32.50 -7.75
C PRO A 47 23.67 31.42 -8.78
N GLN A 48 23.86 31.89 -10.01
CA GLN A 48 24.61 31.22 -11.07
C GLN A 48 26.11 31.26 -10.78
N GLU A 49 26.83 30.17 -11.06
CA GLU A 49 28.23 30.24 -11.47
C GLU A 49 28.49 29.30 -12.65
N ASN A 50 29.24 29.84 -13.62
CA ASN A 50 29.60 29.22 -14.88
C ASN A 50 30.94 28.49 -14.80
N SER A 51 31.03 27.40 -15.57
CA SER A 51 32.17 26.91 -16.37
C SER A 51 33.56 26.74 -15.72
N SER A 52 34.12 25.53 -15.82
CA SER A 52 35.36 25.31 -16.60
C SER A 52 35.67 23.82 -16.82
N ASP A 53 36.24 23.56 -17.98
CA ASP A 53 36.82 22.29 -18.44
C ASP A 53 37.79 21.66 -17.44
N ARG A 54 37.71 20.33 -17.29
CA ARG A 54 38.86 19.47 -16.96
C ARG A 54 38.62 18.02 -17.40
N LYS A 55 39.39 17.60 -18.40
CA LYS A 55 39.72 16.19 -18.69
C LYS A 55 40.63 15.66 -17.57
N THR A 56 40.31 14.52 -16.96
CA THR A 56 41.28 13.62 -16.29
C THR A 56 40.67 12.25 -15.96
N ASP A 57 41.24 11.22 -16.58
CA ASP A 57 41.62 9.88 -16.07
C ASP A 57 40.64 9.03 -15.22
N HIS A 58 40.10 7.99 -15.87
CA HIS A 58 39.12 7.01 -15.37
C HIS A 58 39.63 5.88 -14.45
N ALA A 59 40.86 5.94 -13.91
CA ALA A 59 41.44 4.79 -13.19
C ALA A 59 41.49 4.92 -11.65
N THR A 60 41.13 6.07 -11.07
CA THR A 60 41.32 6.32 -9.62
C THR A 60 40.01 6.49 -8.83
N GLU A 61 38.87 6.54 -9.52
CA GLU A 61 37.56 6.82 -8.90
C GLU A 61 36.91 5.60 -8.20
N HIS A 62 37.37 4.38 -8.53
CA HIS A 62 36.85 3.15 -7.91
C HIS A 62 37.40 2.85 -6.51
N LYS A 63 38.51 3.49 -6.11
CA LYS A 63 39.11 3.27 -4.78
C LYS A 63 38.56 4.23 -3.72
N ILE A 64 38.21 5.46 -4.11
CA ILE A 64 37.71 6.49 -3.19
C ILE A 64 36.22 6.28 -2.83
N LYS A 65 35.43 5.59 -3.68
CA LYS A 65 34.04 5.22 -3.36
C LYS A 65 33.93 4.08 -2.34
N ARG A 66 34.94 3.23 -2.15
CA ARG A 66 34.93 2.19 -1.10
C ARG A 66 35.18 2.78 0.29
N ASP A 67 36.14 3.70 0.42
CA ASP A 67 36.50 4.28 1.72
C ASP A 67 35.49 5.31 2.26
N LYS A 68 34.54 5.77 1.42
CA LYS A 68 33.49 6.70 1.82
C LYS A 68 32.21 6.02 2.31
N ILE A 69 31.97 4.76 1.93
CA ILE A 69 30.76 4.02 2.33
C ILE A 69 30.90 3.42 3.74
N ASP A 70 32.12 3.13 4.18
CA ASP A 70 32.40 2.61 5.53
C ASP A 70 32.18 3.64 6.67
N LYS A 71 31.95 4.92 6.32
CA LYS A 71 31.75 5.99 7.31
C LYS A 71 30.30 6.37 7.58
N ASP A 72 29.36 6.03 6.69
CA ASP A 72 27.98 6.51 6.82
C ASP A 72 27.03 5.54 7.55
N TYR A 73 27.40 4.27 7.77
CA TYR A 73 26.52 3.28 8.46
C TYR A 73 27.21 2.28 9.41
N PRO A 74 28.02 2.69 10.41
CA PRO A 74 28.70 1.76 11.33
C PRO A 74 27.81 1.09 12.40
N GLY A 75 26.47 1.18 12.26
CA GLY A 75 25.49 0.86 13.32
C GLY A 75 24.58 -0.36 13.08
N GLN A 76 24.34 -0.79 11.84
CA GLN A 76 23.37 -1.87 11.57
C GLN A 76 23.93 -3.28 11.83
N GLU A 77 25.20 -3.52 11.54
CA GLU A 77 25.85 -4.83 11.74
C GLU A 77 26.00 -5.21 13.22
N ARG A 78 26.10 -4.21 14.12
CA ARG A 78 26.24 -4.42 15.57
C ARG A 78 24.90 -4.63 16.29
N PHE A 79 23.79 -4.20 15.69
CA PHE A 79 22.46 -4.34 16.29
C PHE A 79 21.92 -5.78 16.17
N TRP A 80 22.17 -6.44 15.02
CA TRP A 80 21.71 -7.81 14.80
C TRP A 80 22.57 -8.86 15.51
N LYS A 81 23.91 -8.71 15.50
CA LYS A 81 24.82 -9.63 16.21
C LYS A 81 24.59 -9.70 17.73
N LYS A 82 24.02 -8.65 18.33
CA LYS A 82 23.80 -8.59 19.79
C LYS A 82 22.41 -9.05 20.22
N THR A 83 21.45 -9.07 19.30
CA THR A 83 20.06 -9.45 19.60
C THR A 83 19.80 -10.95 19.39
N ILE A 84 20.54 -11.60 18.48
CA ILE A 84 20.32 -13.02 18.14
C ILE A 84 21.27 -13.99 18.88
N LEU A 85 22.48 -13.58 19.25
CA LEU A 85 23.49 -14.50 19.79
C LEU A 85 23.45 -14.73 21.32
N GLY A 86 22.37 -14.32 21.99
CA GLY A 86 22.34 -14.13 23.44
C GLY A 86 21.35 -15.01 24.21
N CYS A 87 21.11 -16.28 23.83
CA CYS A 87 20.37 -17.20 24.71
C CYS A 87 20.69 -18.68 24.42
N PHE A 88 21.08 -19.41 25.48
CA PHE A 88 21.05 -20.87 25.70
C PHE A 88 21.13 -21.82 24.48
N MET A 89 22.30 -22.45 24.29
CA MET A 89 22.46 -23.61 23.40
C MET A 89 21.91 -24.89 24.05
N SER A 90 20.61 -25.10 23.86
CA SER A 90 19.90 -26.36 24.09
C SER A 90 19.38 -26.83 22.74
N SER A 91 19.99 -27.88 22.16
CA SER A 91 19.61 -28.55 20.90
C SER A 91 18.89 -27.65 19.88
N VAL A 92 19.61 -26.67 19.34
CA VAL A 92 19.14 -25.84 18.22
C VAL A 92 18.83 -26.76 17.05
N ASP A 93 17.59 -26.76 16.59
CA ASP A 93 17.11 -27.54 15.46
C ASP A 93 17.86 -27.10 14.19
N GLU A 94 18.38 -28.03 13.39
CA GLU A 94 19.18 -27.72 12.19
C GLU A 94 18.40 -26.82 11.20
N ARG A 95 17.07 -26.86 11.27
CA ARG A 95 16.13 -26.03 10.51
C ARG A 95 16.20 -24.54 10.90
N GLU A 96 16.23 -24.19 12.18
CA GLU A 96 16.34 -22.79 12.63
C GLU A 96 17.63 -22.14 12.09
N LEU A 97 18.71 -22.93 12.03
CA LEU A 97 19.98 -22.46 11.48
C LEU A 97 19.95 -22.29 9.95
N ALA A 98 19.02 -22.93 9.24
CA ALA A 98 18.90 -22.83 7.79
C ALA A 98 18.17 -21.54 7.38
N GLU A 99 17.12 -21.16 8.10
CA GLU A 99 16.33 -19.96 7.85
C GLU A 99 17.18 -18.69 8.04
N VAL A 100 17.86 -18.58 9.18
CA VAL A 100 18.74 -17.44 9.49
C VAL A 100 19.86 -17.32 8.46
N ARG A 101 20.48 -18.44 8.07
CA ARG A 101 21.53 -18.45 7.04
C ARG A 101 21.00 -17.99 5.69
N MET A 102 19.77 -18.32 5.34
CA MET A 102 19.17 -17.88 4.08
C MET A 102 18.85 -16.38 4.10
N ILE A 103 18.43 -15.83 5.24
CA ILE A 103 18.24 -14.37 5.41
C ILE A 103 19.59 -13.64 5.24
N GLU A 104 20.63 -14.10 5.93
CA GLU A 104 21.97 -13.51 5.83
C GLU A 104 22.51 -13.58 4.40
N GLU A 105 22.34 -14.72 3.73
CA GLU A 105 22.74 -14.91 2.34
C GLU A 105 21.95 -13.99 1.40
N GLY A 106 20.63 -13.90 1.54
CA GLY A 106 19.79 -13.02 0.73
C GLY A 106 20.19 -11.55 0.85
N LEU A 107 20.46 -11.07 2.08
CA LEU A 107 20.97 -9.73 2.33
C LEU A 107 22.34 -9.52 1.68
N ARG A 108 23.28 -10.44 1.90
CA ARG A 108 24.64 -10.37 1.33
C ARG A 108 24.60 -10.30 -0.19
N LYS A 109 23.80 -11.16 -0.82
CA LYS A 109 23.61 -11.20 -2.28
C LYS A 109 23.00 -9.91 -2.81
N ALA A 110 22.04 -9.33 -2.10
CA ALA A 110 21.46 -8.03 -2.47
C ALA A 110 22.50 -6.89 -2.34
N TYR A 111 23.32 -6.90 -1.29
CA TYR A 111 24.43 -5.95 -1.14
C TYR A 111 25.45 -6.06 -2.28
N ASP A 112 25.80 -7.29 -2.66
CA ASP A 112 26.74 -7.60 -3.74
C ASP A 112 26.16 -7.33 -5.15
N GLY A 113 24.85 -7.07 -5.26
CA GLY A 113 24.16 -6.86 -6.54
C GLY A 113 23.92 -8.16 -7.33
N ASP A 114 24.00 -9.32 -6.69
CA ASP A 114 23.76 -10.62 -7.33
C ASP A 114 22.26 -10.91 -7.40
N ALA A 115 21.61 -10.41 -8.46
CA ALA A 115 20.16 -10.54 -8.64
C ALA A 115 19.70 -12.00 -8.68
N LYS A 116 20.48 -12.91 -9.26
CA LYS A 116 20.13 -14.33 -9.31
C LYS A 116 20.21 -14.95 -7.91
N GLY A 117 21.29 -14.68 -7.17
CA GLY A 117 21.42 -15.16 -5.80
C GLY A 117 20.29 -14.67 -4.88
N VAL A 118 19.82 -13.44 -5.07
CA VAL A 118 18.66 -12.91 -4.33
C VAL A 118 17.36 -13.63 -4.71
N VAL A 119 17.14 -13.92 -6.00
CA VAL A 119 15.95 -14.68 -6.46
C VAL A 119 15.93 -16.09 -5.84
N ASP A 120 17.08 -16.77 -5.82
CA ASP A 120 17.22 -18.10 -5.21
C ASP A 120 16.94 -18.03 -3.70
N ALA A 121 17.40 -16.97 -3.03
CA ALA A 121 17.11 -16.72 -1.62
C ALA A 121 15.60 -16.49 -1.39
N PHE A 122 14.94 -15.66 -2.20
CA PHE A 122 13.49 -15.42 -2.08
C PHE A 122 12.65 -16.68 -2.29
N SER A 123 13.06 -17.57 -3.18
CA SER A 123 12.39 -18.85 -3.39
C SER A 123 12.48 -19.72 -2.13
N SER A 124 13.67 -19.79 -1.52
CA SER A 124 13.90 -20.55 -0.29
C SER A 124 13.16 -19.95 0.92
N LEU A 125 13.22 -18.62 1.11
CA LEU A 125 12.54 -17.92 2.20
C LEU A 125 11.01 -18.05 2.09
N ARG A 126 10.47 -17.98 0.88
CA ARG A 126 9.04 -18.26 0.64
C ARG A 126 8.68 -19.67 1.08
N ASP A 127 9.46 -20.67 0.67
CA ASP A 127 9.17 -22.07 0.99
C ASP A 127 9.20 -22.32 2.51
N PHE A 128 10.11 -21.66 3.25
CA PHE A 128 10.12 -21.69 4.71
C PHE A 128 8.88 -21.01 5.31
N ALA A 129 8.51 -19.82 4.83
CA ALA A 129 7.33 -19.11 5.33
C ALA A 129 6.04 -19.91 5.10
N VAL A 130 5.90 -20.52 3.92
CA VAL A 130 4.78 -21.41 3.59
C VAL A 130 4.78 -22.63 4.50
N GLN A 131 5.93 -23.25 4.77
CA GLN A 131 5.99 -24.36 5.73
C GLN A 131 5.51 -23.95 7.12
N LEU A 132 5.98 -22.81 7.65
CA LEU A 132 5.55 -22.29 8.96
C LEU A 132 4.05 -21.99 9.02
N ILE A 133 3.46 -21.49 7.92
CA ILE A 133 2.01 -21.27 7.80
C ILE A 133 1.22 -22.59 7.94
N HIS A 134 1.79 -23.70 7.45
CA HIS A 134 1.17 -25.03 7.49
C HIS A 134 1.37 -25.79 8.80
N LEU A 135 2.30 -25.36 9.66
CA LEU A 135 2.47 -25.94 10.98
C LEU A 135 1.33 -25.53 11.93
N ASP A 136 1.24 -26.26 13.05
CA ASP A 136 0.27 -25.98 14.10
C ASP A 136 0.35 -24.52 14.55
N LEU A 137 -0.81 -23.97 14.91
CA LEU A 137 -0.94 -22.59 15.39
C LEU A 137 -0.36 -22.46 16.80
N THR A 138 0.96 -22.30 16.88
CA THR A 138 1.69 -21.96 18.09
C THR A 138 2.15 -20.51 18.04
N ALA A 139 2.38 -19.90 19.20
CA ALA A 139 2.89 -18.53 19.27
C ALA A 139 4.29 -18.40 18.64
N GLU A 140 5.10 -19.45 18.76
CA GLU A 140 6.44 -19.55 18.19
C GLU A 140 6.40 -19.56 16.65
N ASN A 141 5.69 -20.51 16.05
CA ASN A 141 5.55 -20.61 14.59
C ASN A 141 4.98 -19.31 13.96
N GLU A 142 4.05 -18.66 14.66
CA GLU A 142 3.48 -17.38 14.24
C GLU A 142 4.50 -16.23 14.28
N LEU A 143 5.35 -16.19 15.30
CA LEU A 143 6.40 -15.17 15.43
C LEU A 143 7.52 -15.41 14.41
N ASP A 144 7.91 -16.66 14.18
CA ASP A 144 8.95 -17.02 13.21
C ASP A 144 8.51 -16.69 11.79
N ALA A 145 7.26 -17.02 11.43
CA ALA A 145 6.71 -16.65 10.13
C ALA A 145 6.67 -15.13 9.95
N LYS A 146 6.32 -14.36 10.99
CA LYS A 146 6.35 -12.89 10.95
C LYS A 146 7.76 -12.35 10.78
N ALA A 147 8.73 -12.90 11.49
CA ALA A 147 10.13 -12.49 11.38
C ALA A 147 10.66 -12.74 9.96
N LEU A 148 10.31 -13.87 9.37
CA LEU A 148 10.69 -14.24 8.02
C LEU A 148 10.05 -13.32 6.96
N ILE A 149 8.76 -13.02 7.09
CA ILE A 149 8.06 -12.05 6.24
C ILE A 149 8.72 -10.66 6.31
N ILE A 150 9.12 -10.22 7.51
CA ILE A 150 9.83 -8.94 7.69
C ILE A 150 11.18 -8.97 6.97
N ALA A 151 11.95 -10.04 7.14
CA ALA A 151 13.25 -10.19 6.49
C ALA A 151 13.13 -10.18 4.96
N MET A 152 12.11 -10.84 4.40
CA MET A 152 11.79 -10.77 2.97
C MET A 152 11.51 -9.33 2.51
N GLY A 153 10.76 -8.55 3.31
CA GLY A 153 10.53 -7.14 3.06
C GLY A 153 11.82 -6.30 3.09
N ASP A 154 12.69 -6.51 4.07
CA ASP A 154 13.96 -5.80 4.20
C ASP A 154 14.92 -6.09 3.04
N ILE A 155 15.04 -7.35 2.64
CA ILE A 155 15.80 -7.74 1.44
C ILE A 155 15.18 -7.08 0.19
N GLY A 156 13.85 -7.13 0.07
CA GLY A 156 13.12 -6.51 -1.05
C GLY A 156 13.40 -5.02 -1.17
N LYS A 157 13.43 -4.30 -0.05
CA LYS A 157 13.78 -2.88 -0.01
C LYS A 157 15.21 -2.63 -0.51
N LEU A 158 16.16 -3.46 -0.08
CA LEU A 158 17.54 -3.37 -0.55
C LEU A 158 17.64 -3.64 -2.07
N THR A 159 16.84 -4.56 -2.62
CA THR A 159 16.79 -4.74 -4.09
C THR A 159 16.27 -3.50 -4.82
N ALA A 160 15.31 -2.76 -4.23
CA ALA A 160 14.81 -1.50 -4.78
C ALA A 160 15.91 -0.44 -4.80
N GLU A 161 16.63 -0.29 -3.68
CA GLU A 161 17.75 0.65 -3.55
C GLU A 161 18.85 0.39 -4.59
N LYS A 162 19.11 -0.90 -4.87
CA LYS A 162 20.06 -1.34 -5.90
C LYS A 162 19.49 -1.41 -7.31
N ARG A 163 18.20 -1.10 -7.49
CA ARG A 163 17.45 -1.17 -8.77
C ARG A 163 17.56 -2.54 -9.45
N MET A 164 17.51 -3.61 -8.66
CA MET A 164 17.62 -4.99 -9.14
C MET A 164 16.25 -5.52 -9.56
N GLU A 165 15.76 -5.09 -10.73
CA GLU A 165 14.37 -5.33 -11.17
C GLU A 165 13.89 -6.79 -11.04
N ILE A 166 14.69 -7.75 -11.51
CA ILE A 166 14.33 -9.18 -11.45
C ILE A 166 14.20 -9.66 -9.99
N ALA A 167 15.12 -9.23 -9.12
CA ALA A 167 15.10 -9.60 -7.72
C ALA A 167 13.95 -8.91 -6.96
N SER A 168 13.61 -7.68 -7.34
CA SER A 168 12.47 -6.96 -6.79
C SER A 168 11.14 -7.58 -7.18
N ILE A 169 11.01 -8.05 -8.43
CA ILE A 169 9.83 -8.83 -8.89
C ILE A 169 9.73 -10.13 -8.09
N ALA A 170 10.84 -10.84 -7.86
CA ALA A 170 10.84 -12.04 -7.02
C ALA A 170 10.38 -11.74 -5.57
N ALA A 171 10.80 -10.61 -4.99
CA ALA A 171 10.32 -10.18 -3.67
C ALA A 171 8.79 -9.99 -3.62
N VAL A 172 8.24 -9.31 -4.64
CA VAL A 172 6.79 -9.10 -4.80
C VAL A 172 6.05 -10.42 -4.87
N HIS A 173 6.48 -11.33 -5.75
CA HIS A 173 5.83 -12.62 -5.92
C HIS A 173 5.91 -13.47 -4.66
N SER A 174 7.08 -13.58 -4.04
CA SER A 174 7.24 -14.37 -2.82
C SER A 174 6.38 -13.85 -1.67
N LEU A 175 6.31 -12.54 -1.43
CA LEU A 175 5.41 -11.98 -0.40
C LEU A 175 3.93 -12.15 -0.77
N GLY A 176 3.57 -11.98 -2.04
CA GLY A 176 2.21 -12.21 -2.52
C GLY A 176 1.74 -13.66 -2.34
N GLU A 177 2.59 -14.64 -2.66
CA GLU A 177 2.31 -16.07 -2.46
C GLU A 177 2.15 -16.40 -0.98
N VAL A 178 3.04 -15.89 -0.11
CA VAL A 178 2.92 -16.06 1.35
C VAL A 178 1.62 -15.45 1.88
N ALA A 179 1.22 -14.27 1.39
CA ALA A 179 -0.02 -13.63 1.81
C ALA A 179 -1.27 -14.43 1.39
N VAL A 180 -1.29 -14.95 0.15
CA VAL A 180 -2.37 -15.81 -0.35
C VAL A 180 -2.46 -17.10 0.47
N GLU A 181 -1.34 -17.79 0.66
CA GLU A 181 -1.34 -19.06 1.42
C GLU A 181 -1.78 -18.84 2.86
N ALA A 182 -1.30 -17.78 3.52
CA ALA A 182 -1.74 -17.43 4.86
C ALA A 182 -3.25 -17.16 4.93
N ALA A 183 -3.81 -16.46 3.92
CA ALA A 183 -5.25 -16.21 3.82
C ALA A 183 -6.04 -17.53 3.64
N ASP A 184 -5.60 -18.40 2.74
CA ASP A 184 -6.24 -19.70 2.48
C ASP A 184 -6.24 -20.60 3.74
N ARG A 185 -5.19 -20.48 4.57
CA ARG A 185 -5.08 -21.15 5.88
C ARG A 185 -5.77 -20.43 7.03
N LYS A 186 -6.49 -19.32 6.76
CA LYS A 186 -7.14 -18.48 7.77
C LYS A 186 -6.18 -17.95 8.84
N ARG A 187 -4.89 -17.80 8.49
CA ARG A 187 -3.84 -17.18 9.31
C ARG A 187 -3.83 -15.68 9.05
N GLU A 188 -4.93 -15.00 9.41
CA GLU A 188 -5.18 -13.60 9.06
C GLU A 188 -4.04 -12.66 9.48
N SER A 189 -3.44 -12.87 10.67
CA SER A 189 -2.32 -12.03 11.12
C SER A 189 -1.07 -12.15 10.26
N LEU A 190 -0.76 -13.35 9.71
CA LEU A 190 0.33 -13.55 8.77
C LEU A 190 0.00 -12.96 7.40
N ALA A 191 -1.23 -13.17 6.92
CA ALA A 191 -1.69 -12.62 5.65
C ALA A 191 -1.61 -11.08 5.64
N LEU A 192 -2.08 -10.43 6.70
CA LEU A 192 -1.97 -8.99 6.89
C LEU A 192 -0.51 -8.54 6.93
N LYS A 193 0.36 -9.28 7.63
CA LYS A 193 1.78 -8.92 7.71
C LYS A 193 2.49 -9.01 6.36
N ALA A 194 2.22 -10.06 5.58
CA ALA A 194 2.77 -10.24 4.25
C ALA A 194 2.24 -9.21 3.26
N LEU A 195 0.92 -8.93 3.29
CA LEU A 195 0.31 -7.87 2.49
C LEU A 195 0.91 -6.49 2.83
N SER A 196 1.12 -6.18 4.11
CA SER A 196 1.78 -4.93 4.53
C SER A 196 3.22 -4.83 4.04
N GLY A 197 3.99 -5.93 4.07
CA GLY A 197 5.32 -5.98 3.48
C GLY A 197 5.29 -5.71 1.97
N LEU A 198 4.38 -6.37 1.25
CA LEU A 198 4.17 -6.17 -0.18
C LEU A 198 3.77 -4.72 -0.51
N GLY A 199 2.83 -4.15 0.23
CA GLY A 199 2.39 -2.76 0.06
C GLY A 199 3.53 -1.76 0.29
N GLY A 200 4.34 -1.97 1.34
CA GLY A 200 5.53 -1.17 1.60
C GLY A 200 6.56 -1.23 0.47
N LEU A 201 6.80 -2.43 -0.07
CA LEU A 201 7.68 -2.59 -1.24
C LEU A 201 7.14 -1.90 -2.48
N ALA A 202 5.84 -2.01 -2.75
CA ALA A 202 5.20 -1.35 -3.89
C ALA A 202 5.47 0.16 -3.88
N LEU A 203 5.31 0.79 -2.72
CA LEU A 203 5.59 2.22 -2.52
C LEU A 203 7.08 2.55 -2.69
N GLU A 204 7.98 1.71 -2.18
CA GLU A 204 9.43 1.89 -2.37
C GLU A 204 9.82 1.78 -3.85
N PHE A 205 9.29 0.80 -4.60
CA PHE A 205 9.57 0.66 -6.04
C PHE A 205 9.09 1.87 -6.83
N ALA A 206 7.90 2.38 -6.51
CA ALA A 206 7.39 3.61 -7.10
C ALA A 206 8.31 4.81 -6.77
N GLU A 207 8.76 4.93 -5.52
CA GLU A 207 9.73 5.97 -5.12
C GLU A 207 11.06 5.90 -5.87
N LYS A 208 11.53 4.71 -6.22
CA LYS A 208 12.74 4.54 -7.04
C LYS A 208 12.50 4.72 -8.53
N GLY A 209 11.27 4.99 -8.96
CA GLY A 209 10.87 5.12 -10.35
C GLY A 209 10.90 3.80 -11.13
N MET A 210 10.76 2.67 -10.44
CA MET A 210 10.77 1.33 -11.03
C MET A 210 9.37 0.94 -11.53
N ASP A 211 8.86 1.62 -12.57
CA ASP A 211 7.45 1.50 -13.02
C ASP A 211 7.02 0.05 -13.29
N ALA A 212 7.84 -0.74 -13.98
CA ALA A 212 7.52 -2.14 -14.28
C ALA A 212 7.37 -3.01 -13.01
N VAL A 213 8.20 -2.76 -12.00
CA VAL A 213 8.16 -3.50 -10.73
C VAL A 213 7.00 -3.02 -9.86
N ALA A 214 6.78 -1.70 -9.78
CA ALA A 214 5.67 -1.11 -9.05
C ALA A 214 4.31 -1.55 -9.65
N LYS A 215 4.20 -1.64 -10.98
CA LYS A 215 3.06 -2.23 -11.69
C LYS A 215 2.83 -3.69 -11.31
N ASN A 216 3.87 -4.51 -11.30
CA ASN A 216 3.77 -5.92 -10.89
C ASN A 216 3.33 -6.06 -9.42
N ALA A 217 3.78 -5.16 -8.55
CA ALA A 217 3.29 -5.07 -7.17
C ALA A 217 1.80 -4.67 -7.12
N ALA A 218 1.36 -3.72 -7.94
CA ALA A 218 -0.04 -3.34 -8.07
C ALA A 218 -0.92 -4.51 -8.54
N GLU A 219 -0.46 -5.30 -9.51
CA GLU A 219 -1.14 -6.53 -9.96
C GLU A 219 -1.30 -7.54 -8.84
N THR A 220 -0.23 -7.75 -8.06
CA THR A 220 -0.22 -8.69 -6.94
C THR A 220 -1.16 -8.23 -5.82
N LEU A 221 -1.12 -6.95 -5.45
CA LEU A 221 -2.04 -6.34 -4.47
C LEU A 221 -3.49 -6.46 -4.92
N GLY A 222 -3.79 -6.15 -6.18
CA GLY A 222 -5.14 -6.19 -6.72
C GLY A 222 -5.73 -7.60 -6.80
N ASN A 223 -4.91 -8.58 -7.19
CA ASN A 223 -5.32 -9.99 -7.21
C ASN A 223 -5.57 -10.52 -5.79
N LEU A 224 -4.72 -10.16 -4.83
CA LEU A 224 -4.90 -10.52 -3.43
C LEU A 224 -6.15 -9.86 -2.84
N GLY A 225 -6.43 -8.60 -3.17
CA GLY A 225 -7.67 -7.91 -2.78
C GLY A 225 -8.92 -8.64 -3.26
N LYS A 226 -8.97 -9.06 -4.53
CA LYS A 226 -10.08 -9.86 -5.09
C LYS A 226 -10.24 -11.22 -4.42
N LYS A 227 -9.15 -11.97 -4.24
CA LYS A 227 -9.17 -13.24 -3.50
C LYS A 227 -9.65 -13.06 -2.06
N SER A 228 -9.27 -11.96 -1.42
CA SER A 228 -9.70 -11.63 -0.06
C SER A 228 -11.21 -11.42 0.03
N LEU A 229 -11.82 -10.80 -0.98
CA LEU A 229 -13.29 -10.68 -1.08
C LEU A 229 -13.95 -12.06 -1.20
N GLU A 230 -13.44 -12.91 -2.10
CA GLU A 230 -13.95 -14.29 -2.29
C GLU A 230 -13.87 -15.10 -0.98
N ALA A 231 -12.82 -14.88 -0.18
CA ALA A 231 -12.62 -15.48 1.12
C ALA A 231 -13.36 -14.77 2.28
N LYS A 232 -14.11 -13.70 2.01
CA LYS A 232 -14.80 -12.83 3.00
C LYS A 232 -13.86 -12.23 4.06
N MET A 233 -12.62 -11.94 3.67
CA MET A 233 -11.61 -11.27 4.49
C MET A 233 -11.61 -9.76 4.24
N GLU A 234 -12.62 -9.06 4.78
CA GLU A 234 -12.83 -7.62 4.58
C GLU A 234 -11.60 -6.77 4.88
N VAL A 235 -10.92 -7.04 6.00
CA VAL A 235 -9.74 -6.26 6.41
C VAL A 235 -8.60 -6.39 5.39
N LEU A 236 -8.39 -7.59 4.84
CA LEU A 236 -7.34 -7.86 3.86
C LEU A 236 -7.68 -7.23 2.49
N ALA A 237 -8.95 -7.26 2.10
CA ALA A 237 -9.44 -6.58 0.90
C ALA A 237 -9.26 -5.05 1.01
N SER A 238 -9.73 -4.44 2.10
CA SER A 238 -9.62 -2.99 2.33
C SER A 238 -8.16 -2.52 2.47
N LEU A 239 -7.29 -3.34 3.05
CA LEU A 239 -5.86 -3.03 3.11
C LEU A 239 -5.22 -3.06 1.71
N SER A 240 -5.63 -4.00 0.86
CA SER A 240 -5.18 -4.07 -0.54
C SER A 240 -5.63 -2.84 -1.33
N GLU A 241 -6.90 -2.43 -1.20
CA GLU A 241 -7.42 -1.20 -1.80
C GLU A 241 -6.64 0.04 -1.33
N THR A 242 -6.34 0.12 -0.04
CA THR A 242 -5.58 1.23 0.55
C THR A 242 -4.18 1.33 -0.06
N TYR A 243 -3.46 0.21 -0.16
CA TYR A 243 -2.13 0.21 -0.80
C TYR A 243 -2.19 0.54 -2.29
N LEU A 244 -3.21 0.07 -3.02
CA LEU A 244 -3.42 0.45 -4.42
C LEU A 244 -3.64 1.95 -4.58
N MET A 245 -4.44 2.58 -3.70
CA MET A 245 -4.63 4.03 -3.72
C MET A 245 -3.32 4.77 -3.42
N GLN A 246 -2.59 4.38 -2.38
CA GLN A 246 -1.32 5.01 -2.02
C GLN A 246 -0.30 4.88 -3.15
N LEU A 247 -0.24 3.70 -3.78
CA LEU A 247 0.63 3.42 -4.91
C LEU A 247 0.25 4.22 -6.14
N ALA A 248 -1.04 4.33 -6.47
CA ALA A 248 -1.52 5.20 -7.53
C ALA A 248 -1.09 6.65 -7.27
N ARG A 249 -1.32 7.17 -6.06
CA ARG A 249 -0.91 8.52 -5.70
C ARG A 249 0.61 8.73 -5.87
N LYS A 250 1.43 7.77 -5.40
CA LYS A 250 2.88 7.80 -5.58
C LYS A 250 3.27 7.73 -7.06
N ALA A 251 2.63 6.87 -7.85
CA ALA A 251 2.83 6.79 -9.29
C ALA A 251 2.49 8.09 -10.03
N MET A 252 1.47 8.82 -9.58
CA MET A 252 1.17 10.17 -10.05
C MET A 252 2.25 11.19 -9.67
N ASP A 253 2.86 11.06 -8.49
CA ASP A 253 3.98 11.91 -8.05
C ASP A 253 5.25 11.66 -8.87
N GLU A 254 5.55 10.39 -9.15
CA GLU A 254 6.79 9.94 -9.79
C GLU A 254 6.65 9.74 -11.32
N ASN A 255 5.51 10.10 -11.90
CA ASN A 255 5.19 9.96 -13.34
C ASN A 255 5.37 8.52 -13.87
N LEU A 256 4.72 7.56 -13.20
CA LEU A 256 4.73 6.12 -13.50
C LEU A 256 3.38 5.71 -14.13
N PRO A 257 3.19 5.90 -15.44
CA PRO A 257 1.88 5.76 -16.08
C PRO A 257 1.34 4.34 -16.05
N GLU A 258 2.20 3.31 -16.13
CA GLU A 258 1.75 1.92 -16.11
C GLU A 258 1.25 1.54 -14.71
N THR A 259 2.01 1.87 -13.68
CA THR A 259 1.62 1.67 -12.28
C THR A 259 0.32 2.41 -11.95
N TRP A 260 0.21 3.68 -12.36
CA TRP A 260 -1.00 4.48 -12.16
C TRP A 260 -2.25 3.80 -12.75
N ALA A 261 -2.18 3.45 -14.05
CA ALA A 261 -3.30 2.86 -14.76
C ALA A 261 -3.70 1.50 -14.16
N THR A 262 -2.70 0.66 -13.84
CA THR A 262 -2.93 -0.64 -13.21
C THR A 262 -3.58 -0.51 -11.85
N ALA A 263 -3.08 0.37 -10.98
CA ALA A 263 -3.63 0.54 -9.63
C ALA A 263 -5.09 1.05 -9.66
N VAL A 264 -5.39 2.03 -10.51
CA VAL A 264 -6.78 2.52 -10.71
C VAL A 264 -7.69 1.42 -11.25
N ASN A 265 -7.24 0.64 -12.23
CA ASN A 265 -8.03 -0.46 -12.78
C ASN A 265 -8.31 -1.56 -11.74
N PHE A 266 -7.36 -1.86 -10.86
CA PHE A 266 -7.59 -2.82 -9.78
C PHE A 266 -8.54 -2.30 -8.71
N LEU A 267 -8.49 -1.00 -8.36
CA LEU A 267 -9.50 -0.39 -7.48
C LEU A 267 -10.92 -0.57 -8.06
N VAL A 268 -11.13 -0.24 -9.34
CA VAL A 268 -12.41 -0.48 -10.01
C VAL A 268 -12.78 -1.97 -9.98
N GLY A 269 -11.81 -2.84 -10.29
CA GLY A 269 -12.04 -4.28 -10.32
C GLY A 269 -12.43 -4.87 -8.97
N ILE A 270 -11.84 -4.41 -7.87
CA ILE A 270 -12.20 -4.80 -6.51
C ILE A 270 -13.60 -4.28 -6.19
N GLY A 271 -13.87 -2.99 -6.40
CA GLY A 271 -15.18 -2.39 -6.15
C GLY A 271 -16.33 -3.01 -6.94
N VAL A 272 -16.07 -3.47 -8.16
CA VAL A 272 -17.02 -4.26 -8.96
C VAL A 272 -17.23 -5.66 -8.38
N SER A 273 -16.15 -6.32 -7.95
CA SER A 273 -16.23 -7.69 -7.42
C SER A 273 -16.97 -7.73 -6.08
N SER A 274 -16.82 -6.70 -5.24
CA SER A 274 -17.45 -6.64 -3.92
C SER A 274 -18.96 -6.41 -3.96
N ALA A 275 -19.47 -5.68 -4.96
CA ALA A 275 -20.91 -5.45 -5.11
C ALA A 275 -21.66 -6.74 -5.42
N GLY A 276 -21.03 -7.67 -6.14
CA GLY A 276 -21.60 -8.99 -6.44
C GLY A 276 -21.57 -9.97 -5.27
N GLN A 277 -20.92 -9.62 -4.15
CA GLN A 277 -20.66 -10.51 -3.02
C GLN A 277 -21.30 -10.06 -1.70
N GLU A 278 -22.33 -9.19 -1.75
CA GLU A 278 -22.95 -8.55 -0.57
C GLU A 278 -21.97 -7.67 0.24
N MET A 279 -20.78 -7.37 -0.30
CA MET A 279 -19.75 -6.55 0.33
C MET A 279 -19.82 -5.10 -0.15
N GLU A 280 -21.03 -4.54 -0.14
CA GLU A 280 -21.32 -3.19 -0.66
C GLU A 280 -20.42 -2.10 -0.04
N ASN A 281 -19.99 -2.27 1.21
CA ASN A 281 -19.07 -1.35 1.87
C ASN A 281 -17.71 -1.23 1.17
N SER A 282 -17.19 -2.32 0.59
CA SER A 282 -15.93 -2.29 -0.17
C SER A 282 -16.14 -1.60 -1.53
N SER A 283 -17.30 -1.77 -2.17
CA SER A 283 -17.65 -1.00 -3.38
C SER A 283 -17.73 0.51 -3.11
N VAL A 284 -18.36 0.90 -2.00
CA VAL A 284 -18.36 2.29 -1.53
C VAL A 284 -16.94 2.76 -1.24
N GLY A 285 -16.12 1.92 -0.59
CA GLY A 285 -14.70 2.19 -0.33
C GLY A 285 -13.90 2.49 -1.59
N SER A 286 -13.99 1.62 -2.60
CA SER A 286 -13.38 1.83 -3.91
C SER A 286 -13.78 3.16 -4.56
N ALA A 287 -15.06 3.55 -4.51
CA ALA A 287 -15.51 4.84 -5.03
C ALA A 287 -14.92 6.03 -4.25
N ILE A 288 -14.81 5.92 -2.92
CA ILE A 288 -14.16 6.94 -2.07
C ILE A 288 -12.67 7.07 -2.40
N LEU A 289 -11.96 5.96 -2.59
CA LEU A 289 -10.54 6.00 -2.94
C LEU A 289 -10.32 6.62 -4.33
N LEU A 290 -11.21 6.35 -5.28
CA LEU A 290 -11.21 7.01 -6.59
C LEU A 290 -11.51 8.52 -6.48
N GLU A 291 -12.40 8.94 -5.55
CA GLU A 291 -12.63 10.37 -5.23
C GLU A 291 -11.33 11.04 -4.78
N GLU A 292 -10.61 10.41 -3.83
CA GLU A 292 -9.35 10.94 -3.32
C GLU A 292 -8.28 11.09 -4.42
N LEU A 293 -8.16 10.10 -5.30
CA LEU A 293 -7.26 10.12 -6.44
C LEU A 293 -7.65 11.20 -7.47
N GLY A 294 -8.94 11.34 -7.77
CA GLY A 294 -9.45 12.37 -8.66
C GLY A 294 -9.20 13.78 -8.12
N ILE A 295 -9.44 14.01 -6.82
CA ILE A 295 -9.16 15.30 -6.16
C ILE A 295 -7.66 15.60 -6.20
N ALA A 296 -6.80 14.60 -5.97
CA ALA A 296 -5.36 14.76 -6.10
C ALA A 296 -4.93 15.17 -7.52
N ALA A 297 -5.50 14.52 -8.54
CA ALA A 297 -5.24 14.87 -9.95
C ALA A 297 -5.72 16.29 -10.29
N VAL A 298 -6.89 16.72 -9.79
CA VAL A 298 -7.39 18.10 -9.98
C VAL A 298 -6.44 19.12 -9.36
N ARG A 299 -6.01 18.89 -8.11
CA ARG A 299 -5.08 19.79 -7.39
C ARG A 299 -3.74 19.94 -8.11
N LYS A 300 -3.29 18.89 -8.78
CA LYS A 300 -2.08 18.91 -9.62
C LYS A 300 -2.29 19.51 -11.00
N ARG A 301 -3.52 19.91 -11.35
CA ARG A 301 -3.89 20.38 -12.68
C ARG A 301 -3.65 19.34 -13.78
N ASN A 302 -3.76 18.05 -13.43
CA ASN A 302 -3.54 16.94 -14.37
C ASN A 302 -4.87 16.45 -14.94
N GLU A 303 -5.42 17.22 -15.89
CA GLU A 303 -6.71 16.92 -16.53
C GLU A 303 -6.79 15.52 -17.17
N PRO A 304 -5.74 15.00 -17.86
CA PRO A 304 -5.74 13.63 -18.35
C PRO A 304 -6.01 12.57 -17.27
N GLN A 305 -5.41 12.73 -16.08
CA GLN A 305 -5.63 11.79 -14.97
C GLN A 305 -7.02 11.94 -14.34
N VAL A 306 -7.55 13.17 -14.25
CA VAL A 306 -8.95 13.39 -13.83
C VAL A 306 -9.90 12.64 -14.75
N LYS A 307 -9.66 12.70 -16.06
CA LYS A 307 -10.46 11.98 -17.05
C LYS A 307 -10.39 10.46 -16.87
N VAL A 308 -9.20 9.91 -16.61
CA VAL A 308 -9.04 8.47 -16.31
C VAL A 308 -9.87 8.06 -15.09
N ILE A 309 -9.91 8.89 -14.03
CA ILE A 309 -10.74 8.63 -12.85
C ILE A 309 -12.24 8.72 -13.18
N ILE A 310 -12.67 9.68 -13.99
CA ILE A 310 -14.07 9.78 -14.44
C ILE A 310 -14.48 8.53 -15.24
N GLU A 311 -13.63 8.06 -16.16
CA GLU A 311 -13.87 6.83 -16.95
C GLU A 311 -13.88 5.57 -16.06
N ALA A 312 -13.04 5.55 -15.01
CA ALA A 312 -13.02 4.49 -14.02
C ALA A 312 -14.32 4.44 -13.19
N LEU A 313 -14.80 5.60 -12.75
CA LEU A 313 -16.08 5.75 -12.05
C LEU A 313 -17.28 5.43 -12.94
N GLU A 314 -17.22 5.73 -14.24
CA GLU A 314 -18.25 5.30 -15.19
C GLU A 314 -18.36 3.78 -15.25
N LYS A 315 -17.23 3.08 -15.40
CA LYS A 315 -17.17 1.62 -15.43
C LYS A 315 -17.72 1.03 -14.14
N LEU A 316 -17.29 1.56 -13.00
CA LEU A 316 -17.78 1.15 -11.69
C LEU A 316 -19.29 1.38 -11.58
N GLY A 317 -19.78 2.59 -11.85
CA GLY A 317 -21.19 2.95 -11.73
C GLY A 317 -22.11 2.12 -12.62
N LYS A 318 -21.71 1.82 -13.87
CA LYS A 318 -22.47 0.96 -14.77
C LYS A 318 -22.66 -0.44 -14.20
N GLU A 319 -21.62 -0.96 -13.57
CA GLU A 319 -21.65 -2.31 -13.01
C GLU A 319 -22.39 -2.36 -11.67
N LEU A 320 -22.20 -1.35 -10.81
CA LEU A 320 -22.98 -1.20 -9.57
C LEU A 320 -24.48 -1.06 -9.84
N SER A 321 -24.86 -0.35 -10.90
CA SER A 321 -26.26 -0.24 -11.34
C SER A 321 -26.83 -1.61 -11.75
N ARG A 322 -26.07 -2.43 -12.49
CA ARG A 322 -26.49 -3.79 -12.87
C ARG A 322 -26.62 -4.73 -11.67
N GLN A 323 -25.77 -4.54 -10.67
CA GLN A 323 -25.75 -5.36 -9.45
C GLN A 323 -26.67 -4.81 -8.34
N GLU A 324 -27.44 -3.76 -8.63
CA GLU A 324 -28.35 -3.10 -7.69
C GLU A 324 -27.67 -2.63 -6.38
N SER A 325 -26.36 -2.34 -6.42
CA SER A 325 -25.61 -1.81 -5.28
C SER A 325 -25.86 -0.31 -5.13
N LYS A 326 -27.00 0.01 -4.50
CA LYS A 326 -27.53 1.37 -4.38
C LYS A 326 -26.57 2.32 -3.67
N ASN A 327 -26.02 1.95 -2.52
CA ASN A 327 -25.15 2.87 -1.74
C ASN A 327 -23.86 3.19 -2.49
N ALA A 328 -23.26 2.18 -3.11
CA ALA A 328 -22.05 2.38 -3.90
C ALA A 328 -22.33 3.20 -5.17
N LEU A 329 -23.49 3.01 -5.81
CA LEU A 329 -23.90 3.81 -6.96
C LEU A 329 -24.11 5.27 -6.57
N VAL A 330 -24.80 5.55 -5.45
CA VAL A 330 -24.96 6.92 -4.90
C VAL A 330 -23.59 7.55 -4.66
N GLN A 331 -22.69 6.86 -3.97
CA GLN A 331 -21.35 7.36 -3.72
C GLN A 331 -20.58 7.62 -5.03
N THR A 332 -20.71 6.75 -6.03
CA THR A 332 -20.06 6.91 -7.34
C THR A 332 -20.56 8.17 -8.07
N VAL A 333 -21.88 8.39 -8.08
CA VAL A 333 -22.51 9.58 -8.67
C VAL A 333 -22.07 10.86 -7.93
N TRP A 334 -22.05 10.81 -6.59
CA TRP A 334 -21.55 11.92 -5.77
C TRP A 334 -20.09 12.27 -6.08
N THR A 335 -19.23 11.26 -6.17
CA THR A 335 -17.83 11.42 -6.52
C THR A 335 -17.68 12.05 -7.91
N LEU A 336 -18.43 11.57 -8.91
CA LEU A 336 -18.43 12.15 -10.26
C LEU A 336 -18.81 13.63 -10.26
N GLU A 337 -19.87 14.00 -9.54
CA GLU A 337 -20.30 15.41 -9.44
C GLU A 337 -19.25 16.26 -8.73
N THR A 338 -18.66 15.75 -7.65
CA THR A 338 -17.56 16.42 -6.93
C THR A 338 -16.38 16.70 -7.86
N LEU A 339 -15.94 15.70 -8.63
CA LEU A 339 -14.83 15.86 -9.57
C LEU A 339 -15.18 16.81 -10.73
N ARG A 340 -16.42 16.77 -11.23
CA ARG A 340 -16.90 17.68 -12.28
C ARG A 340 -16.89 19.14 -11.82
N VAL A 341 -17.39 19.42 -10.62
CA VAL A 341 -17.40 20.78 -10.03
C VAL A 341 -15.97 21.27 -9.80
N LEU A 342 -15.11 20.45 -9.21
CA LEU A 342 -13.70 20.82 -9.01
C LEU A 342 -12.97 21.03 -10.34
N ALA A 343 -13.21 20.17 -11.35
CA ALA A 343 -12.65 20.36 -12.69
C ALA A 343 -13.08 21.70 -13.31
N LEU A 344 -14.35 22.11 -13.11
CA LEU A 344 -14.86 23.40 -13.58
C LEU A 344 -14.17 24.57 -12.90
N GLU A 345 -13.97 24.52 -11.58
CA GLU A 345 -13.26 25.56 -10.83
C GLU A 345 -11.82 25.76 -11.30
N TYR A 346 -11.17 24.68 -11.78
CA TYR A 346 -9.81 24.70 -12.28
C TYR A 346 -9.70 24.89 -13.81
N GLY A 347 -10.83 25.08 -14.52
CA GLY A 347 -10.85 25.32 -15.97
C GLY A 347 -10.52 24.09 -16.83
N MET A 348 -10.80 22.88 -16.34
CA MET A 348 -10.55 21.61 -17.03
C MET A 348 -11.75 21.20 -17.89
N GLU A 349 -11.95 21.90 -19.01
CA GLU A 349 -13.16 21.78 -19.83
C GLU A 349 -13.44 20.36 -20.34
N THR A 350 -12.40 19.59 -20.69
CA THR A 350 -12.58 18.23 -21.21
C THR A 350 -12.97 17.25 -20.10
N ALA A 351 -12.44 17.42 -18.88
CA ALA A 351 -12.86 16.65 -17.72
C ALA A 351 -14.30 17.01 -17.29
N VAL A 352 -14.67 18.30 -17.36
CA VAL A 352 -16.06 18.74 -17.09
C VAL A 352 -17.03 18.09 -18.08
N ALA A 353 -16.71 18.12 -19.37
CA ALA A 353 -17.53 17.49 -20.41
C ALA A 353 -17.66 15.98 -20.20
N ALA A 354 -16.55 15.29 -19.89
CA ALA A 354 -16.55 13.87 -19.58
C ALA A 354 -17.43 13.56 -18.36
N GLY A 355 -17.25 14.29 -17.25
CA GLY A 355 -18.04 14.09 -16.03
C GLY A 355 -19.54 14.28 -16.26
N LYS A 356 -19.93 15.29 -17.06
CA LYS A 356 -21.33 15.50 -17.45
C LYS A 356 -21.89 14.33 -18.25
N LEU A 357 -21.18 13.88 -19.28
CA LEU A 357 -21.60 12.74 -20.11
C LEU A 357 -21.74 11.45 -19.28
N THR A 358 -20.80 11.20 -18.38
CA THR A 358 -20.85 10.03 -17.50
C THR A 358 -22.04 10.09 -16.53
N LEU A 359 -22.34 11.25 -15.94
CA LEU A 359 -23.50 11.44 -15.07
C LEU A 359 -24.82 11.19 -15.82
N GLU A 360 -24.95 11.70 -17.04
CA GLU A 360 -26.10 11.45 -17.92
C GLU A 360 -26.24 9.96 -18.24
N ALA A 361 -25.12 9.26 -18.48
CA ALA A 361 -25.10 7.83 -18.78
C ALA A 361 -25.51 6.94 -17.59
N LEU A 362 -25.27 7.38 -16.34
CA LEU A 362 -25.67 6.65 -15.13
C LEU A 362 -27.14 6.88 -14.73
N ASN A 363 -27.86 7.74 -15.45
CA ASN A 363 -29.31 7.99 -15.39
C ASN A 363 -29.90 7.87 -13.96
N THR A 364 -29.69 8.91 -13.16
CA THR A 364 -29.94 8.97 -11.69
C THR A 364 -31.40 8.91 -11.25
N THR A 365 -32.35 8.58 -12.14
CA THR A 365 -33.81 8.58 -11.89
C THR A 365 -34.33 7.52 -10.91
N GLY A 366 -33.45 6.88 -10.15
CA GLY A 366 -33.80 5.84 -9.18
C GLY A 366 -32.95 5.83 -7.91
N ILE A 367 -32.20 6.90 -7.62
CA ILE A 367 -31.44 7.02 -6.37
C ILE A 367 -32.45 7.11 -5.20
N PRO A 368 -32.56 6.08 -4.33
CA PRO A 368 -33.50 6.08 -3.22
C PRO A 368 -32.95 6.86 -2.01
N ASP A 369 -33.85 7.24 -1.10
CA ASP A 369 -33.69 7.99 0.15
C ASP A 369 -32.24 8.40 0.51
N GLU A 370 -31.90 9.65 0.20
CA GLU A 370 -30.54 10.20 0.29
C GLU A 370 -30.00 10.22 1.72
N GLU A 371 -30.85 10.37 2.74
CA GLU A 371 -30.42 10.63 4.13
C GLU A 371 -29.72 9.41 4.76
N GLN A 372 -30.30 8.21 4.65
CA GLN A 372 -29.70 6.99 5.20
C GLN A 372 -28.41 6.60 4.48
N ASN A 373 -28.35 6.82 3.17
CA ASN A 373 -27.17 6.48 2.36
C ASN A 373 -25.98 7.40 2.73
N LEU A 374 -26.24 8.68 3.01
CA LEU A 374 -25.22 9.64 3.41
C LEU A 374 -24.58 9.30 4.76
N GLU A 375 -25.36 8.90 5.76
CA GLU A 375 -24.82 8.47 7.06
C GLU A 375 -23.87 7.27 6.90
N ARG A 376 -24.30 6.25 6.17
CA ARG A 376 -23.49 5.05 5.92
C ARG A 376 -22.21 5.36 5.14
N ILE A 377 -22.28 6.24 4.15
CA ILE A 377 -21.11 6.74 3.42
C ILE A 377 -20.12 7.42 4.37
N GLN A 378 -20.60 8.27 5.29
CA GLN A 378 -19.74 8.96 6.25
C GLN A 378 -19.02 8.00 7.20
N GLU A 379 -19.71 6.97 7.69
CA GLU A 379 -19.11 5.92 8.52
C GLU A 379 -17.97 5.19 7.78
N ILE A 380 -18.21 4.82 6.52
CA ILE A 380 -17.21 4.13 5.69
C ILE A 380 -16.03 5.05 5.36
N LYS A 381 -16.28 6.34 5.07
CA LYS A 381 -15.21 7.34 4.89
C LYS A 381 -14.33 7.45 6.15
N GLU A 382 -14.93 7.43 7.33
CA GLU A 382 -14.18 7.49 8.59
C GLU A 382 -13.38 6.21 8.85
N LEU A 383 -13.92 5.03 8.53
CA LEU A 383 -13.17 3.77 8.62
C LEU A 383 -11.92 3.79 7.73
N HIS A 384 -12.05 4.18 6.46
CA HIS A 384 -10.91 4.28 5.54
C HIS A 384 -9.86 5.27 6.03
N ARG A 385 -10.28 6.44 6.54
CA ARG A 385 -9.34 7.40 7.14
C ARG A 385 -8.59 6.82 8.33
N ARG A 386 -9.22 5.99 9.16
CA ARG A 386 -8.54 5.36 10.30
C ARG A 386 -7.49 4.36 9.85
N ILE A 387 -7.75 3.61 8.77
CA ILE A 387 -6.79 2.69 8.17
C ILE A 387 -5.62 3.49 7.59
N LEU A 388 -5.91 4.58 6.86
CA LEU A 388 -4.90 5.47 6.28
C LEU A 388 -4.00 6.18 7.29
N LYS A 389 -4.51 6.55 8.46
CA LYS A 389 -3.70 7.16 9.54
C LYS A 389 -2.79 6.15 10.26
N ARG A 390 -2.99 4.87 10.01
CA ARG A 390 -2.38 3.74 10.72
C ARG A 390 -1.28 3.07 9.88
N SER A 391 -1.43 3.06 8.56
CA SER A 391 -0.34 2.76 7.59
C SER A 391 0.67 3.89 7.54
#